data_AF-K3XA35-F1
#
_entry.id   AF-K3XA35-F1
#
_cell.length_a   1.000
_cell.length_b   1.000
_cell.length_c   1.000
_cell.angle_alpha   90.00
_cell.angle_beta   90.00
_cell.angle_gamma   90.00
#
_symmetry.space_group_name_H-M   'P 1'
#
loop_
_entity.id
_entity.type
_entity.pdbx_description
1 polymer ?
#
loop_
_entity_poly.entity_id
_entity_poly.type
_entity_poly.pdbx_seq_one_letter_code
_entity_poly.pdbx_strand_id
1 'polypeptide(L)'
;MTVVQRGAALALVALLALSSEAPSEAKRVCTRTFKGREHLHPSVHQLPALNADQVLELSTFPKKLDWCEQGFCTASWNQHIPQYCGSCFAHGALSAAQDRIKIMHKKQGYLGPDVMLGRQTFLNCGPAHGLSDGCGGGEPSDVFEFMSKYGLPDETCLPYNATDHKKFTQTNGTCPPEGYCMNCMHTPESPVDPVCFPVKTVVRYRAKEYGHVKGEHAMMKELLKGPITCGIACSDGFTFNYSAGIFEDKTNFTDIDHDVEIVGWGEEDGVKYWHVRNSWGTYWGMNGFFKIVRGVNNLGIEADCHYVIPDISDEELVFSETPIYGGSHWGIVPFLADKAAKRPVPSTDDVVFSSVPLQSEELPDAEDDSDDSSDEAATTDNAVIFRLPQATRSHSAGLSIAALFVAFTSFGAAIGFVVARFSRETTYSRIN
;
A
#
# COMPACT_ATOMS: atom_id res chain seq x y z
N MET A 1 73.59 -42.13 -43.87
CA MET A 1 73.78 -40.67 -43.91
C MET A 1 72.41 -40.02 -43.82
N THR A 2 72.32 -39.01 -42.94
CA THR A 2 71.24 -38.00 -42.75
C THR A 2 69.86 -38.45 -42.27
N VAL A 3 69.72 -38.25 -40.95
CA VAL A 3 68.55 -38.15 -40.08
C VAL A 3 67.68 -36.93 -40.44
N VAL A 4 66.36 -37.09 -40.43
CA VAL A 4 65.41 -36.11 -39.87
C VAL A 4 64.22 -36.86 -39.26
N GLN A 5 64.24 -37.02 -37.94
CA GLN A 5 63.05 -37.33 -37.14
C GLN A 5 62.20 -36.07 -37.00
N ARG A 6 60.92 -36.16 -37.33
CA ARG A 6 59.88 -35.26 -36.79
C ARG A 6 58.63 -36.09 -36.49
N GLY A 7 58.42 -36.36 -35.21
CA GLY A 7 57.12 -36.77 -34.69
C GLY A 7 56.13 -35.61 -34.78
N ALA A 8 54.88 -35.92 -35.07
CA ALA A 8 53.76 -35.01 -34.92
C ALA A 8 52.64 -35.76 -34.20
N ALA A 9 52.21 -35.15 -33.10
CA ALA A 9 51.34 -35.69 -32.08
C ALA A 9 49.90 -35.92 -32.56
N LEU A 10 49.24 -36.95 -32.02
CA LEU A 10 47.79 -37.05 -32.02
C LEU A 10 47.22 -35.86 -31.23
N ALA A 11 46.47 -35.00 -31.90
CA ALA A 11 45.66 -33.99 -31.24
C ALA A 11 44.46 -34.69 -30.56
N LEU A 12 44.56 -34.87 -29.24
CA LEU A 12 43.40 -35.14 -28.40
C LEU A 12 42.56 -33.85 -28.36
N VAL A 13 41.45 -33.82 -29.07
CA VAL A 13 40.44 -32.76 -28.90
C VAL A 13 39.72 -33.07 -27.59
N ALA A 14 40.19 -32.48 -26.50
CA ALA A 14 39.43 -32.40 -25.27
C ALA A 14 38.24 -31.47 -25.52
N LEU A 15 37.03 -32.03 -25.62
CA LEU A 15 35.81 -31.25 -25.46
C LEU A 15 35.79 -30.70 -24.03
N LEU A 16 36.29 -29.48 -23.86
CA LEU A 16 35.94 -28.65 -22.73
C LEU A 16 34.45 -28.33 -22.89
N ALA A 17 33.61 -29.10 -22.21
CA ALA A 17 32.25 -28.70 -21.92
C ALA A 17 32.33 -27.44 -21.04
N LEU A 18 32.35 -26.28 -21.68
CA LEU A 18 31.96 -25.03 -21.06
C LEU A 18 30.47 -25.18 -20.76
N SER A 19 30.15 -25.68 -19.56
CA SER A 19 28.85 -25.44 -18.97
C SER A 19 28.75 -23.93 -18.77
N SER A 20 28.23 -23.23 -19.77
CA SER A 20 27.55 -21.97 -19.50
C SER A 20 26.37 -22.35 -18.61
N GLU A 21 26.55 -22.23 -17.29
CA GLU A 21 25.40 -22.09 -16.42
C GLU A 21 24.61 -20.91 -17.00
N ALA A 22 23.45 -21.22 -17.59
CA ALA A 22 22.44 -20.21 -17.78
C ALA A 22 22.26 -19.55 -16.40
N PRO A 23 22.26 -18.20 -16.31
CA PRO A 23 21.98 -17.56 -15.03
C PRO A 23 20.70 -18.20 -14.51
N SER A 24 20.77 -18.79 -13.32
CA SER A 24 19.58 -19.29 -12.66
C SER A 24 18.54 -18.18 -12.74
N GLU A 25 17.33 -18.51 -13.15
CA GLU A 25 16.21 -17.58 -13.05
C GLU A 25 16.23 -17.06 -11.61
N ALA A 26 16.69 -15.81 -11.42
CA ALA A 26 16.83 -15.26 -10.09
C ALA A 26 15.47 -15.41 -9.43
N LYS A 27 15.41 -16.15 -8.32
CA LYS A 27 14.17 -16.46 -7.62
C LYS A 27 13.43 -15.13 -7.46
N ARG A 28 12.22 -15.01 -8.02
CA ARG A 28 11.39 -13.79 -7.98
C ARG A 28 10.88 -13.60 -6.55
N VAL A 29 11.79 -13.22 -5.66
CA VAL A 29 11.55 -12.97 -4.25
C VAL A 29 11.94 -11.54 -3.97
N CYS A 30 11.16 -10.91 -3.10
CA CYS A 30 11.55 -9.63 -2.55
C CYS A 30 12.93 -9.76 -1.91
N THR A 31 13.64 -8.65 -1.88
CA THR A 31 14.96 -8.58 -1.32
C THR A 31 15.00 -7.39 -0.38
N ARG A 32 15.57 -7.62 0.79
CA ARG A 32 15.94 -6.57 1.72
C ARG A 32 17.42 -6.32 1.57
N THR A 33 17.82 -5.06 1.60
CA THR A 33 19.23 -4.69 1.41
C THR A 33 20.01 -4.81 2.72
N PHE A 34 19.33 -4.72 3.87
CA PHE A 34 19.89 -4.65 5.22
C PHE A 34 21.04 -3.65 5.39
N LYS A 35 21.20 -2.70 4.47
CA LYS A 35 22.38 -1.85 4.37
C LYS A 35 22.53 -1.00 5.64
N GLY A 36 23.57 -1.27 6.42
CA GLY A 36 23.80 -0.60 7.71
C GLY A 36 22.89 -1.06 8.85
N ARG A 37 22.13 -2.13 8.63
CA ARG A 37 21.13 -2.71 9.56
C ARG A 37 21.33 -4.21 9.74
N GLU A 38 22.47 -4.75 9.36
CA GLU A 38 22.80 -6.17 9.41
C GLU A 38 22.73 -6.71 10.85
N HIS A 39 23.03 -5.85 11.83
CA HIS A 39 22.93 -6.15 13.26
C HIS A 39 21.50 -6.29 13.80
N LEU A 40 20.48 -5.92 13.01
CA LEU A 40 19.07 -6.09 13.36
C LEU A 40 18.47 -7.38 12.77
N HIS A 41 19.22 -8.11 11.94
CA HIS A 41 18.74 -9.35 11.34
C HIS A 41 18.39 -10.38 12.43
N PRO A 42 17.24 -11.08 12.36
CA PRO A 42 16.80 -11.99 13.43
C PRO A 42 17.76 -13.14 13.74
N SER A 43 18.53 -13.59 12.74
CA SER A 43 19.57 -14.62 12.94
C SER A 43 20.76 -14.12 13.79
N VAL A 44 20.93 -12.80 13.90
CA VAL A 44 22.00 -12.13 14.67
C VAL A 44 21.44 -11.56 15.97
N HIS A 45 20.22 -11.04 15.95
CA HIS A 45 19.59 -10.36 17.07
C HIS A 45 18.32 -11.07 17.53
N GLN A 46 18.42 -11.81 18.64
CA GLN A 46 17.26 -12.39 19.30
C GLN A 46 16.52 -11.34 20.11
N LEU A 47 15.19 -11.37 20.04
CA LEU A 47 14.34 -10.50 20.84
C LEU A 47 14.44 -10.86 22.33
N PRO A 48 14.64 -9.87 23.21
CA PRO A 48 14.65 -10.12 24.64
C PRO A 48 13.27 -10.55 25.12
N ALA A 49 13.22 -11.38 26.16
CA ALA A 49 11.98 -11.69 26.86
C ALA A 49 11.39 -10.42 27.50
N LEU A 50 10.07 -10.34 27.55
CA LEU A 50 9.36 -9.23 28.19
C LEU A 50 9.64 -9.19 29.69
N ASN A 51 9.89 -8.00 30.22
CA ASN A 51 9.98 -7.81 31.66
C ASN A 51 8.57 -7.73 32.30
N ALA A 52 8.50 -7.79 33.64
CA ALA A 52 7.23 -7.81 34.37
C ALA A 52 6.35 -6.58 34.11
N ASP A 53 6.95 -5.39 33.98
CA ASP A 53 6.23 -4.15 33.71
C ASP A 53 5.64 -4.15 32.29
N GLN A 54 6.38 -4.66 31.31
CA GLN A 54 5.88 -4.82 29.94
C GLN A 54 4.74 -5.82 29.85
N VAL A 55 4.84 -6.95 30.57
CA VAL A 55 3.74 -7.93 30.66
C VAL A 55 2.50 -7.31 31.30
N LEU A 56 2.68 -6.53 32.37
CA LEU A 56 1.59 -5.81 33.01
C LEU A 56 0.97 -4.78 32.08
N GLU A 57 1.77 -3.98 31.38
CA GLU A 57 1.27 -2.98 30.41
C GLU A 57 0.51 -3.66 29.26
N LEU A 58 1.04 -4.75 28.69
CA LEU A 58 0.35 -5.54 27.67
C LEU A 58 -1.03 -6.02 28.12
N SER A 59 -1.18 -6.36 29.41
CA SER A 59 -2.47 -6.81 29.94
C SER A 59 -3.54 -5.71 29.97
N THR A 60 -3.14 -4.43 29.87
CA THR A 60 -4.04 -3.27 29.82
C THR A 60 -4.49 -2.93 28.41
N PHE A 61 -3.82 -3.44 27.37
CA PHE A 61 -4.18 -3.19 25.98
C PHE A 61 -5.46 -3.95 25.59
N PRO A 62 -6.24 -3.43 24.62
CA PRO A 62 -7.44 -4.11 24.16
C PRO A 62 -7.10 -5.49 23.58
N LYS A 63 -7.99 -6.47 23.78
CA LYS A 63 -7.78 -7.83 23.27
C LYS A 63 -7.78 -7.92 21.74
N LYS A 64 -8.49 -6.99 21.09
CA LYS A 64 -8.55 -6.84 19.64
C LYS A 64 -8.40 -5.36 19.29
N LEU A 65 -7.59 -5.06 18.28
CA LEU A 65 -7.51 -3.76 17.64
C LEU A 65 -7.33 -4.01 16.15
N ASP A 66 -8.14 -3.37 15.32
CA ASP A 66 -8.06 -3.51 13.87
C ASP A 66 -8.39 -2.18 13.19
N TRP A 67 -7.40 -1.56 12.55
CA TRP A 67 -7.59 -0.28 11.85
C TRP A 67 -8.43 -0.44 10.58
N CYS A 68 -8.44 -1.63 9.96
CA CYS A 68 -9.21 -1.89 8.75
C CYS A 68 -10.69 -2.07 9.04
N GLU A 69 -11.03 -2.82 10.09
CA GLU A 69 -12.43 -2.95 10.54
C GLU A 69 -13.02 -1.59 10.97
N GLN A 70 -12.17 -0.65 11.39
CA GLN A 70 -12.55 0.73 11.72
C GLN A 70 -12.62 1.67 10.49
N GLY A 71 -12.37 1.15 9.27
CA GLY A 71 -12.45 1.93 8.03
C GLY A 71 -11.25 2.82 7.74
N PHE A 72 -10.13 2.68 8.47
CA PHE A 72 -8.92 3.49 8.28
C PHE A 72 -7.91 2.88 7.33
N CYS A 73 -8.20 1.69 6.83
CA CYS A 73 -7.41 1.07 5.80
C CYS A 73 -7.74 1.63 4.42
N THR A 74 -6.69 1.96 3.67
CA THR A 74 -6.77 2.30 2.26
C THR A 74 -6.72 1.05 1.38
N ALA A 75 -6.75 1.23 0.05
CA ALA A 75 -6.81 0.13 -0.90
C ALA A 75 -5.63 -0.86 -0.79
N SER A 76 -5.91 -2.15 -0.97
CA SER A 76 -4.90 -3.19 -1.13
C SER A 76 -4.19 -3.09 -2.48
N TRP A 77 -2.92 -3.47 -2.53
CA TRP A 77 -2.04 -3.30 -3.70
C TRP A 77 -1.43 -4.61 -4.18
N ASN A 78 -0.98 -4.62 -5.43
CA ASN A 78 -0.22 -5.72 -6.00
C ASN A 78 1.09 -5.23 -6.64
N GLN A 79 2.20 -5.53 -5.98
CA GLN A 79 3.54 -5.15 -6.43
C GLN A 79 4.05 -5.98 -7.62
N HIS A 80 3.41 -7.10 -7.94
CA HIS A 80 3.88 -8.05 -8.96
C HIS A 80 3.31 -7.79 -10.36
N ILE A 81 2.53 -6.71 -10.53
CA ILE A 81 1.90 -6.35 -11.80
C ILE A 81 2.19 -4.89 -12.16
N PRO A 82 2.32 -4.56 -13.47
CA PRO A 82 2.18 -5.44 -14.63
C PRO A 82 3.35 -6.41 -14.85
N GLN A 83 4.43 -6.26 -14.09
CA GLN A 83 5.58 -7.15 -14.11
C GLN A 83 6.14 -7.31 -12.69
N TYR A 84 7.05 -8.27 -12.51
CA TYR A 84 7.67 -8.49 -11.21
C TYR A 84 8.54 -7.30 -10.79
N CYS A 85 8.30 -6.80 -9.57
CA CYS A 85 9.13 -5.80 -8.91
C CYS A 85 9.22 -6.12 -7.41
N GLY A 86 10.43 -6.32 -6.88
CA GLY A 86 10.70 -6.56 -5.46
C GLY A 86 10.56 -5.27 -4.64
N SER A 87 9.34 -4.75 -4.53
CA SER A 87 9.03 -3.44 -3.95
C SER A 87 8.13 -3.52 -2.71
N CYS A 88 8.17 -4.65 -1.99
CA CYS A 88 7.40 -4.86 -0.77
C CYS A 88 7.64 -3.79 0.28
N PHE A 89 8.90 -3.40 0.48
CA PHE A 89 9.30 -2.38 1.44
C PHE A 89 8.61 -1.04 1.15
N ALA A 90 8.50 -0.66 -0.13
CA ALA A 90 7.79 0.54 -0.57
C ALA A 90 6.28 0.40 -0.37
N HIS A 91 5.71 -0.77 -0.70
CA HIS A 91 4.28 -1.01 -0.53
C HIS A 91 3.87 -1.02 0.95
N GLY A 92 4.57 -1.76 1.80
CA GLY A 92 4.30 -1.83 3.23
C GLY A 92 4.48 -0.48 3.92
N ALA A 93 5.57 0.24 3.62
CA ALA A 93 5.83 1.57 4.18
C ALA A 93 4.78 2.60 3.79
N LEU A 94 4.45 2.67 2.49
CA LEU A 94 3.49 3.66 2.00
C LEU A 94 2.06 3.33 2.40
N SER A 95 1.71 2.05 2.53
CA SER A 95 0.40 1.64 3.05
C SER A 95 0.23 2.03 4.52
N ALA A 96 1.26 1.83 5.35
CA ALA A 96 1.25 2.31 6.74
C ALA A 96 1.19 3.83 6.84
N ALA A 97 1.95 4.54 5.99
CA ALA A 97 1.96 6.00 5.98
C ALA A 97 0.59 6.58 5.58
N GLN A 98 -0.04 6.05 4.54
CA GLN A 98 -1.31 6.57 4.04
C GLN A 98 -2.51 6.21 4.93
N ASP A 99 -2.49 5.03 5.57
CA ASP A 99 -3.49 4.69 6.60
C ASP A 99 -3.37 5.63 7.81
N ARG A 100 -2.14 5.97 8.22
CA ARG A 100 -1.91 6.99 9.25
C ARG A 100 -2.35 8.38 8.83
N ILE A 101 -2.18 8.76 7.56
CA ILE A 101 -2.72 10.01 7.01
C ILE A 101 -4.25 10.01 7.13
N LYS A 102 -4.93 8.92 6.76
CA LYS A 102 -6.39 8.78 6.88
C LYS A 102 -6.88 8.91 8.32
N ILE A 103 -6.16 8.32 9.28
CA ILE A 103 -6.42 8.49 10.73
C ILE A 103 -6.33 9.97 11.13
N MET A 104 -5.27 10.67 10.70
CA MET A 104 -5.09 12.11 10.97
C MET A 104 -6.19 12.96 10.34
N HIS A 105 -6.58 12.65 9.10
CA HIS A 105 -7.65 13.35 8.39
C HIS A 105 -8.98 13.25 9.11
N LYS A 106 -9.34 12.06 9.59
CA LYS A 106 -10.55 11.87 10.39
C LYS A 106 -10.54 12.72 11.66
N LYS A 107 -9.39 12.82 12.35
CA LYS A 107 -9.22 13.67 13.54
C LYS A 107 -9.41 15.16 13.23
N GLN A 108 -8.99 15.60 12.04
CA GLN A 108 -9.17 16.97 11.57
C GLN A 108 -10.57 17.23 10.98
N GLY A 109 -11.44 16.21 10.90
CA GLY A 109 -12.76 16.33 10.27
C GLY A 109 -12.71 16.45 8.75
N TYR A 110 -11.61 16.04 8.11
CA TYR A 110 -11.49 16.03 6.65
C TYR A 110 -12.37 14.92 6.06
N LEU A 111 -13.18 15.28 5.06
CA LEU A 111 -14.12 14.40 4.37
C LEU A 111 -13.74 14.16 2.89
N GLY A 112 -12.54 14.55 2.49
CA GLY A 112 -12.06 14.37 1.13
C GLY A 112 -11.56 12.95 0.84
N PRO A 113 -10.98 12.73 -0.36
CA PRO A 113 -10.52 11.41 -0.77
C PRO A 113 -9.35 10.91 0.09
N ASP A 114 -9.21 9.58 0.14
CA ASP A 114 -8.02 8.93 0.68
C ASP A 114 -6.78 9.35 -0.12
N VAL A 115 -5.70 9.65 0.58
CA VAL A 115 -4.40 9.93 -0.02
C VAL A 115 -3.74 8.62 -0.40
N MET A 116 -3.31 8.48 -1.65
CA MET A 116 -2.54 7.32 -2.08
C MET A 116 -1.14 7.79 -2.44
N LEU A 117 -0.11 7.36 -1.72
CA LEU A 117 1.24 7.90 -1.93
C LEU A 117 1.91 7.31 -3.19
N GLY A 118 2.62 8.16 -3.94
CA GLY A 118 3.30 7.84 -5.19
C GLY A 118 4.40 6.79 -5.05
N ARG A 119 4.03 5.52 -5.22
CA ARG A 119 4.95 4.36 -5.13
C ARG A 119 5.98 4.40 -6.24
N GLN A 120 5.51 4.69 -7.45
CA GLN A 120 6.38 4.76 -8.63
C GLN A 120 7.38 5.91 -8.53
N THR A 121 6.98 7.03 -7.94
CA THR A 121 7.87 8.18 -7.66
C THR A 121 9.02 7.78 -6.75
N PHE A 122 8.75 7.05 -5.66
CA PHE A 122 9.81 6.55 -4.79
C PHE A 122 10.74 5.58 -5.54
N LEU A 123 10.21 4.60 -6.26
CA LEU A 123 11.02 3.61 -7.00
C LEU A 123 11.88 4.23 -8.12
N ASN A 124 11.42 5.33 -8.69
CA ASN A 124 12.15 6.11 -9.68
C ASN A 124 13.27 6.95 -9.04
N CYS A 125 12.99 7.56 -7.89
CA CYS A 125 13.83 8.63 -7.36
C CYS A 125 14.67 8.27 -6.13
N GLY A 126 14.21 7.40 -5.24
CA GLY A 126 14.94 6.96 -4.06
C GLY A 126 16.37 6.50 -4.35
N PRO A 127 16.59 5.60 -5.32
CA PRO A 127 17.92 5.02 -5.58
C PRO A 127 19.00 6.05 -5.92
N ALA A 128 18.65 7.13 -6.63
CA ALA A 128 19.58 8.21 -6.97
C ALA A 128 20.08 8.99 -5.74
N HIS A 129 19.36 8.90 -4.62
CA HIS A 129 19.73 9.48 -3.33
C HIS A 129 20.35 8.47 -2.37
N GLY A 130 20.73 7.29 -2.87
CA GLY A 130 21.33 6.21 -2.07
C GLY A 130 20.34 5.44 -1.20
N LEU A 131 19.04 5.57 -1.49
CA LEU A 131 17.92 4.96 -0.77
C LEU A 131 17.31 3.84 -1.62
N SER A 132 17.38 2.59 -1.14
CA SER A 132 16.95 1.37 -1.85
C SER A 132 17.65 1.09 -3.20
N ASP A 133 17.42 -0.10 -3.74
CA ASP A 133 17.83 -0.54 -5.08
C ASP A 133 16.64 -0.60 -6.06
N GLY A 134 15.55 0.12 -5.77
CA GLY A 134 14.33 0.15 -6.59
C GLY A 134 13.59 -1.20 -6.55
N CYS A 135 13.38 -1.82 -7.71
CA CYS A 135 12.78 -3.16 -7.77
C CYS A 135 13.76 -4.27 -7.33
N GLY A 136 15.03 -3.92 -7.08
CA GLY A 136 16.04 -4.82 -6.52
C GLY A 136 16.01 -4.94 -5.00
N GLY A 137 15.04 -4.31 -4.33
CA GLY A 137 14.89 -4.37 -2.89
C GLY A 137 15.19 -3.06 -2.18
N GLY A 138 14.86 -3.00 -0.90
CA GLY A 138 15.02 -1.81 -0.07
C GLY A 138 14.48 -2.01 1.33
N GLU A 139 14.36 -0.91 2.06
CA GLU A 139 13.93 -0.91 3.45
C GLU A 139 12.78 0.08 3.71
N PRO A 140 11.84 -0.20 4.64
CA PRO A 140 10.81 0.78 5.01
C PRO A 140 11.40 2.12 5.47
N SER A 141 12.55 2.09 6.15
CA SER A 141 13.28 3.30 6.55
C SER A 141 13.75 4.16 5.38
N ASP A 142 14.09 3.56 4.24
CA ASP A 142 14.51 4.30 3.04
C ASP A 142 13.37 5.19 2.53
N VAL A 143 12.15 4.65 2.58
CA VAL A 143 10.92 5.33 2.17
C VAL A 143 10.62 6.49 3.11
N PHE A 144 10.67 6.26 4.42
CA PHE A 144 10.40 7.30 5.40
C PHE A 144 11.48 8.39 5.41
N GLU A 145 12.75 8.04 5.21
CA GLU A 145 13.82 9.02 5.02
C GLU A 145 13.58 9.88 3.77
N PHE A 146 13.18 9.26 2.66
CA PHE A 146 12.83 9.98 1.44
C PHE A 146 11.64 10.92 1.67
N MET A 147 10.59 10.45 2.34
CA MET A 147 9.44 11.28 2.71
C MET A 147 9.85 12.45 3.61
N SER A 148 10.75 12.23 4.57
CA SER A 148 11.23 13.28 5.47
C SER A 148 12.02 14.37 4.73
N LYS A 149 12.93 13.96 3.83
CA LYS A 149 13.83 14.89 3.10
C LYS A 149 13.17 15.56 1.91
N TYR A 150 12.40 14.81 1.12
CA TYR A 150 11.92 15.21 -0.21
C TYR A 150 10.41 15.24 -0.33
N GLY A 151 9.71 14.42 0.48
CA GLY A 151 8.27 14.18 0.39
C GLY A 151 7.87 13.37 -0.83
N LEU A 152 6.69 12.77 -0.77
CA LEU A 152 6.10 12.02 -1.88
C LEU A 152 4.81 12.69 -2.38
N PRO A 153 4.58 12.72 -3.69
CA PRO A 153 3.30 13.17 -4.22
C PRO A 153 2.23 12.10 -4.04
N ASP A 154 1.00 12.47 -4.41
CA ASP A 154 -0.07 11.50 -4.62
C ASP A 154 0.23 10.58 -5.84
N GLU A 155 -0.32 9.38 -5.83
CA GLU A 155 -0.19 8.34 -6.85
C GLU A 155 -0.60 8.84 -8.25
N THR A 156 -1.53 9.79 -8.33
CA THR A 156 -1.95 10.43 -9.58
C THR A 156 -0.79 11.11 -10.32
N CYS A 157 0.30 11.47 -9.64
CA CYS A 157 1.50 12.00 -10.29
C CYS A 157 2.17 11.00 -11.23
N LEU A 158 2.23 9.73 -10.81
CA LEU A 158 2.83 8.63 -11.55
C LEU A 158 2.22 7.31 -11.06
N PRO A 159 1.24 6.75 -11.79
CA PRO A 159 0.68 5.46 -11.47
C PRO A 159 1.75 4.36 -11.41
N TYR A 160 1.59 3.43 -10.48
CA TYR A 160 2.44 2.28 -10.29
C TYR A 160 2.52 1.45 -11.57
N ASN A 161 3.75 1.18 -12.01
CA ASN A 161 4.03 0.45 -13.23
C ASN A 161 5.08 -0.65 -13.02
N ALA A 162 5.35 -1.03 -11.75
CA ALA A 162 6.34 -2.05 -11.38
C ALA A 162 7.69 -1.89 -12.11
N THR A 163 8.16 -0.66 -12.21
CA THR A 163 9.47 -0.31 -12.77
C THR A 163 10.24 0.55 -11.78
N ASP A 164 11.52 0.79 -12.05
CA ASP A 164 12.36 1.61 -11.20
C ASP A 164 13.25 2.55 -12.01
N HIS A 165 14.16 3.21 -11.30
CA HIS A 165 15.17 4.12 -11.81
C HIS A 165 15.99 3.58 -13.01
N LYS A 166 16.16 2.25 -13.16
CA LYS A 166 17.00 1.66 -14.22
C LYS A 166 16.48 1.95 -15.63
N LYS A 167 15.20 2.28 -15.77
CA LYS A 167 14.61 2.70 -17.06
C LYS A 167 15.16 4.04 -17.56
N PHE A 168 15.71 4.88 -16.68
CA PHE A 168 16.27 6.17 -17.05
C PHE A 168 17.73 6.04 -17.52
N THR A 169 17.91 5.39 -18.66
CA THR A 169 19.25 5.15 -19.24
C THR A 169 19.96 6.45 -19.62
N GLN A 170 19.20 7.47 -20.05
CA GLN A 170 19.72 8.78 -20.47
C GLN A 170 20.38 9.57 -19.34
N THR A 171 19.96 9.33 -18.10
CA THR A 171 20.43 10.01 -16.89
C THR A 171 21.24 9.07 -16.00
N ASN A 172 21.69 7.93 -16.54
CA ASN A 172 22.42 6.89 -15.82
C ASN A 172 21.71 6.45 -14.52
N GLY A 173 20.39 6.25 -14.59
CA GLY A 173 19.57 5.88 -13.44
C GLY A 173 19.18 7.04 -12.51
N THR A 174 19.57 8.28 -12.81
CA THR A 174 19.13 9.44 -12.02
C THR A 174 17.69 9.80 -12.37
N CYS A 175 16.85 10.05 -11.38
CA CYS A 175 15.44 10.40 -11.59
C CYS A 175 15.30 11.74 -12.33
N PRO A 176 14.71 11.78 -13.55
CA PRO A 176 14.36 13.05 -14.18
C PRO A 176 13.10 13.64 -13.51
N PRO A 177 12.79 14.94 -13.72
CA PRO A 177 11.59 15.57 -13.17
C PRO A 177 10.28 14.82 -13.49
N GLU A 178 10.18 14.26 -14.70
CA GLU A 178 9.06 13.43 -15.17
C GLU A 178 8.99 12.09 -14.43
N GLY A 179 10.12 11.63 -13.88
CA GLY A 179 10.19 10.46 -13.01
C GLY A 179 9.68 10.73 -11.60
N TYR A 180 9.48 11.99 -11.22
CA TYR A 180 8.88 12.37 -9.94
C TYR A 180 7.37 12.62 -10.06
N CYS A 181 6.96 13.44 -11.02
CA CYS A 181 5.55 13.69 -11.33
C CYS A 181 5.41 14.17 -12.78
N MET A 182 4.47 13.59 -13.52
CA MET A 182 4.28 13.89 -14.94
C MET A 182 2.80 13.90 -15.28
N ASN A 183 2.45 14.74 -16.26
CA ASN A 183 1.16 14.65 -16.93
C ASN A 183 1.38 14.54 -18.44
N CYS A 184 0.46 13.87 -19.13
CA CYS A 184 0.47 13.71 -20.58
C CYS A 184 -0.90 14.11 -21.12
N MET A 185 -0.94 15.06 -22.05
CA MET A 185 -2.20 15.52 -22.64
C MET A 185 -2.04 15.84 -24.13
N HIS A 186 -3.12 15.67 -24.88
CA HIS A 186 -3.20 16.20 -26.24
C HIS A 186 -3.28 17.73 -26.18
N THR A 187 -2.53 18.39 -27.05
CA THR A 187 -2.57 19.85 -27.19
C THR A 187 -3.09 20.22 -28.57
N PRO A 188 -3.52 21.48 -28.81
CA PRO A 188 -3.86 21.93 -30.15
C PRO A 188 -2.74 21.71 -31.18
N GLU A 189 -1.47 21.79 -30.73
CA GLU A 189 -0.28 21.57 -31.56
C GLU A 189 0.04 20.08 -31.75
N SER A 190 -0.43 19.21 -30.86
CA SER A 190 -0.27 17.75 -30.94
C SER A 190 -1.60 17.05 -30.62
N PRO A 191 -2.55 17.07 -31.56
CA PRO A 191 -3.89 16.53 -31.34
C PRO A 191 -3.94 15.00 -31.40
N VAL A 192 -2.90 14.35 -31.95
CA VAL A 192 -2.84 12.89 -32.13
C VAL A 192 -1.97 12.24 -31.06
N ASP A 193 -0.79 12.80 -30.81
CA ASP A 193 0.16 12.25 -29.83
C ASP A 193 0.11 13.07 -28.54
N PRO A 194 -0.02 12.44 -27.36
CA PRO A 194 -0.02 13.20 -26.11
C PRO A 194 1.38 13.76 -25.84
N VAL A 195 1.43 15.03 -25.44
CA VAL A 195 2.66 15.68 -24.99
C VAL A 195 2.78 15.48 -23.49
N CYS A 196 3.86 14.82 -23.07
CA CYS A 196 4.17 14.62 -21.66
C CYS A 196 5.09 15.72 -21.14
N PHE A 197 4.83 16.19 -19.93
CA PHE A 197 5.62 17.23 -19.27
C PHE A 197 5.65 17.03 -17.76
N PRO A 198 6.72 17.47 -17.08
CA PRO A 198 6.84 17.36 -15.64
C PRO A 198 5.90 18.35 -14.95
N VAL A 199 5.22 17.89 -13.91
CA VAL A 199 4.39 18.76 -13.07
C VAL A 199 5.29 19.46 -12.06
N LYS A 200 5.34 20.80 -12.11
CA LYS A 200 6.30 21.60 -11.33
C LYS A 200 5.87 21.91 -9.90
N THR A 201 4.56 21.82 -9.63
CA THR A 201 3.94 22.17 -8.36
C THR A 201 3.02 21.04 -7.96
N VAL A 202 3.38 20.37 -6.86
CA VAL A 202 2.64 19.20 -6.35
C VAL A 202 2.58 19.28 -4.83
N VAL A 203 1.54 18.68 -4.25
CA VAL A 203 1.52 18.36 -2.81
C VAL A 203 2.57 17.31 -2.55
N ARG A 204 3.27 17.45 -1.42
CA ARG A 204 4.30 16.50 -1.00
C ARG A 204 4.06 16.11 0.45
N TYR A 205 3.61 14.87 0.63
CA TYR A 205 3.43 14.26 1.93
C TYR A 205 4.77 13.92 2.55
N ARG A 206 4.99 14.36 3.79
CA ARG A 206 6.26 14.23 4.48
C ARG A 206 6.18 13.24 5.63
N ALA A 207 7.33 12.76 6.06
CA ALA A 207 7.47 12.10 7.35
C ALA A 207 8.02 13.12 8.35
N LYS A 208 7.22 13.46 9.37
CA LYS A 208 7.63 14.34 10.48
C LYS A 208 8.67 13.64 11.34
N GLU A 209 8.38 12.38 11.66
CA GLU A 209 9.17 11.49 12.47
C GLU A 209 8.98 10.08 11.91
N TYR A 210 10.00 9.25 12.03
CA TYR A 210 9.94 7.84 11.74
C TYR A 210 10.96 7.12 12.61
N GLY A 211 10.69 5.85 12.89
CA GLY A 211 11.53 5.11 13.80
C GLY A 211 11.39 3.61 13.62
N HIS A 212 12.09 2.90 14.50
CA HIS A 212 12.16 1.45 14.52
C HIS A 212 11.56 0.93 15.83
N VAL A 213 10.75 -0.12 15.73
CA VAL A 213 10.12 -0.83 16.86
C VAL A 213 10.32 -2.33 16.68
N LYS A 214 10.40 -3.06 17.80
CA LYS A 214 10.59 -4.51 17.79
C LYS A 214 10.00 -5.15 19.03
N GLY A 215 9.61 -6.41 18.89
CA GLY A 215 8.98 -7.21 19.94
C GLY A 215 7.52 -6.85 20.17
N GLU A 216 6.75 -7.84 20.62
CA GLU A 216 5.30 -7.77 20.81
C GLU A 216 4.84 -6.50 21.55
N HIS A 217 5.46 -6.19 22.69
CA HIS A 217 5.09 -5.03 23.52
C HIS A 217 5.23 -3.69 22.79
N ALA A 218 6.39 -3.42 22.18
CA ALA A 218 6.62 -2.15 21.52
C ALA A 218 5.78 -2.00 20.25
N MET A 219 5.60 -3.11 19.51
CA MET A 219 4.74 -3.14 18.32
C MET A 219 3.29 -2.86 18.67
N MET A 220 2.71 -3.55 19.67
CA MET A 220 1.34 -3.28 20.10
C MET A 220 1.18 -1.84 20.57
N LYS A 221 2.14 -1.33 21.35
CA LYS A 221 2.14 0.05 21.84
C LYS A 221 2.16 1.09 20.72
N GLU A 222 2.91 0.83 19.65
CA GLU A 222 2.96 1.73 18.49
C GLU A 222 1.75 1.57 17.57
N LEU A 223 1.21 0.35 17.44
CA LEU A 223 -0.01 0.07 16.67
C LEU A 223 -1.25 0.75 17.26
N LEU A 224 -1.23 1.06 18.57
CA LEU A 224 -2.23 1.94 19.16
C LEU A 224 -2.28 3.28 18.42
N LYS A 225 -1.21 3.78 17.82
CA LYS A 225 -1.17 5.07 17.11
C LYS A 225 -1.44 4.96 15.61
N GLY A 226 -1.54 3.76 15.06
CA GLY A 226 -1.74 3.50 13.64
C GLY A 226 -0.90 2.33 13.12
N PRO A 227 -1.17 1.82 11.91
CA PRO A 227 -0.44 0.71 11.31
C PRO A 227 1.09 0.89 11.25
N ILE A 228 1.84 -0.21 11.28
CA ILE A 228 3.31 -0.24 11.19
C ILE A 228 3.76 -1.18 10.09
N THR A 229 4.95 -0.98 9.54
CA THR A 229 5.55 -1.86 8.53
C THR A 229 6.55 -2.78 9.19
N CYS A 230 6.51 -4.08 8.91
CA CYS A 230 7.41 -5.07 9.49
C CYS A 230 8.01 -5.96 8.41
N GLY A 231 9.28 -6.30 8.58
CA GLY A 231 9.91 -7.34 7.80
C GLY A 231 9.38 -8.72 8.19
N ILE A 232 9.19 -9.61 7.23
CA ILE A 232 8.80 -11.01 7.41
C ILE A 232 9.57 -11.93 6.45
N ALA A 233 9.86 -13.15 6.88
CA ALA A 233 10.45 -14.19 6.03
C ALA A 233 9.36 -14.92 5.22
N CYS A 234 9.53 -15.03 3.90
CA CYS A 234 8.58 -15.71 3.02
C CYS A 234 8.90 -17.20 2.85
N SER A 235 8.49 -18.03 3.82
CA SER A 235 8.57 -19.49 3.63
C SER A 235 7.69 -19.94 2.45
N ASP A 236 7.99 -21.10 1.86
CA ASP A 236 7.18 -21.63 0.75
C ASP A 236 5.72 -21.89 1.18
N GLY A 237 5.52 -22.33 2.43
CA GLY A 237 4.19 -22.52 3.01
C GLY A 237 3.41 -21.21 3.13
N PHE A 238 4.08 -20.13 3.55
CA PHE A 238 3.46 -18.80 3.59
C PHE A 238 3.13 -18.30 2.18
N THR A 239 4.10 -18.39 1.27
CA THR A 239 4.02 -17.78 -0.06
C THR A 239 2.95 -18.45 -0.92
N PHE A 240 2.96 -19.78 -0.98
CA PHE A 240 2.18 -20.54 -1.96
C PHE A 240 0.94 -21.22 -1.39
N ASN A 241 0.88 -21.47 -0.08
CA ASN A 241 -0.18 -22.29 0.52
C ASN A 241 -1.13 -21.50 1.44
N TYR A 242 -0.78 -20.28 1.85
CA TYR A 242 -1.66 -19.49 2.69
C TYR A 242 -2.92 -19.05 1.93
N SER A 243 -4.07 -19.23 2.56
CA SER A 243 -5.38 -18.81 2.03
C SER A 243 -6.27 -18.20 3.11
N ALA A 244 -6.31 -18.78 4.31
CA ALA A 244 -7.06 -18.25 5.44
C ALA A 244 -6.56 -18.81 6.78
N GLY A 245 -7.05 -18.24 7.88
CA GLY A 245 -6.75 -18.68 9.25
C GLY A 245 -5.49 -18.04 9.82
N ILE A 246 -5.13 -18.43 11.05
CA ILE A 246 -3.91 -17.98 11.72
C ILE A 246 -2.75 -18.85 11.25
N PHE A 247 -1.84 -18.25 10.50
CA PHE A 247 -0.65 -18.92 10.00
C PHE A 247 0.38 -19.14 11.12
N GLU A 248 0.99 -20.32 11.13
CA GLU A 248 2.11 -20.66 12.00
C GLU A 248 3.12 -21.49 11.20
N ASP A 249 4.28 -20.91 10.91
CA ASP A 249 5.39 -21.64 10.31
C ASP A 249 6.07 -22.52 11.37
N LYS A 250 6.13 -23.83 11.13
CA LYS A 250 6.80 -24.81 12.01
C LYS A 250 8.26 -25.09 11.60
N THR A 251 8.76 -24.45 10.54
CA THR A 251 10.10 -24.70 9.98
C THR A 251 11.17 -23.82 10.61
N ASN A 252 10.76 -22.78 11.36
CA ASN A 252 11.63 -21.78 11.96
C ASN A 252 12.44 -20.99 10.90
N PHE A 253 11.80 -20.70 9.76
CA PHE A 253 12.38 -19.89 8.70
C PHE A 253 12.32 -18.40 9.09
N THR A 254 13.47 -17.76 9.27
CA THR A 254 13.57 -16.37 9.77
C THR A 254 14.49 -15.49 8.91
N ASP A 255 14.81 -15.92 7.69
CA ASP A 255 15.56 -15.11 6.74
C ASP A 255 14.61 -14.11 6.12
N ILE A 256 14.55 -12.92 6.72
CA ILE A 256 13.58 -11.90 6.34
C ILE A 256 13.93 -11.34 4.96
N ASP A 257 13.02 -11.52 4.01
CA ASP A 257 13.17 -11.14 2.61
C ASP A 257 12.00 -10.28 2.09
N HIS A 258 10.98 -10.05 2.92
CA HIS A 258 9.77 -9.34 2.53
C HIS A 258 9.34 -8.34 3.60
N ASP A 259 8.49 -7.39 3.23
CA ASP A 259 7.93 -6.37 4.13
C ASP A 259 6.42 -6.29 3.95
N VAL A 260 5.72 -6.19 5.07
CA VAL A 260 4.26 -6.19 5.16
C VAL A 260 3.79 -5.13 6.13
N GLU A 261 2.52 -4.77 6.09
CA GLU A 261 1.94 -3.80 7.02
C GLU A 261 1.10 -4.52 8.07
N ILE A 262 1.43 -4.35 9.35
CA ILE A 262 0.56 -4.80 10.44
C ILE A 262 -0.48 -3.72 10.70
N VAL A 263 -1.76 -4.10 10.59
CA VAL A 263 -2.93 -3.22 10.75
C VAL A 263 -3.66 -3.44 12.07
N GLY A 264 -3.30 -4.47 12.82
CA GLY A 264 -3.98 -4.82 14.05
C GLY A 264 -3.53 -6.13 14.68
N TRP A 265 -4.25 -6.53 15.72
CA TRP A 265 -4.09 -7.81 16.41
C TRP A 265 -5.43 -8.31 16.96
N GLY A 266 -5.47 -9.59 17.28
CA GLY A 266 -6.60 -10.21 17.96
C GLY A 266 -6.23 -11.51 18.65
N GLU A 267 -7.27 -12.25 19.01
CA GLU A 267 -7.20 -13.59 19.58
C GLU A 267 -8.42 -14.39 19.10
N GLU A 268 -8.19 -15.60 18.58
CA GLU A 268 -9.23 -16.56 18.18
C GLU A 268 -8.92 -17.92 18.81
N ASP A 269 -9.89 -18.50 19.51
CA ASP A 269 -9.76 -19.80 20.19
C ASP A 269 -8.50 -19.93 21.09
N GLY A 270 -8.13 -18.83 21.76
CA GLY A 270 -6.94 -18.76 22.62
C GLY A 270 -5.61 -18.54 21.88
N VAL A 271 -5.65 -18.42 20.55
CA VAL A 271 -4.47 -18.15 19.71
C VAL A 271 -4.41 -16.67 19.36
N LYS A 272 -3.40 -15.98 19.90
CA LYS A 272 -3.09 -14.59 19.59
C LYS A 272 -2.55 -14.46 18.16
N TYR A 273 -2.99 -13.43 17.44
CA TYR A 273 -2.50 -13.15 16.08
C TYR A 273 -2.21 -11.67 15.84
N TRP A 274 -1.35 -11.42 14.84
CA TRP A 274 -1.24 -10.16 14.11
C TRP A 274 -2.16 -10.21 12.89
N HIS A 275 -2.88 -9.12 12.61
CA HIS A 275 -3.59 -8.94 11.35
C HIS A 275 -2.75 -8.06 10.43
N VAL A 276 -2.49 -8.55 9.22
CA VAL A 276 -1.42 -8.03 8.37
C VAL A 276 -1.91 -7.88 6.93
N ARG A 277 -1.67 -6.71 6.34
CA ARG A 277 -1.85 -6.43 4.91
C ARG A 277 -0.60 -6.86 4.13
N ASN A 278 -0.80 -7.65 3.10
CA ASN A 278 0.23 -8.00 2.12
C ASN A 278 0.08 -7.14 0.85
N SER A 279 1.08 -7.19 -0.04
CA SER A 279 1.18 -6.40 -1.26
C SER A 279 1.12 -7.25 -2.54
N TRP A 280 0.43 -8.39 -2.48
CA TRP A 280 0.33 -9.35 -3.60
C TRP A 280 -1.05 -9.37 -4.27
N GLY A 281 -1.87 -8.35 -4.02
CA GLY A 281 -3.23 -8.25 -4.55
C GLY A 281 -4.27 -9.01 -3.75
N THR A 282 -5.53 -8.65 -3.98
CA THR A 282 -6.67 -9.17 -3.21
C THR A 282 -6.98 -10.64 -3.45
N TYR A 283 -6.44 -11.24 -4.51
CA TYR A 283 -6.62 -12.68 -4.78
C TYR A 283 -5.82 -13.57 -3.84
N TRP A 284 -4.80 -13.02 -3.15
CA TRP A 284 -3.94 -13.78 -2.26
C TRP A 284 -4.46 -13.71 -0.81
N GLY A 285 -4.41 -14.83 -0.09
CA GLY A 285 -4.81 -14.88 1.32
C GLY A 285 -6.28 -14.47 1.53
N MET A 286 -6.51 -13.71 2.60
CA MET A 286 -7.81 -13.19 3.00
C MET A 286 -8.03 -11.80 2.38
N ASN A 287 -8.37 -11.75 1.09
CA ASN A 287 -8.54 -10.48 0.35
C ASN A 287 -7.28 -9.59 0.34
N GLY A 288 -6.10 -10.19 0.24
CA GLY A 288 -4.80 -9.50 0.32
C GLY A 288 -4.26 -9.35 1.74
N PHE A 289 -4.95 -9.89 2.74
CA PHE A 289 -4.53 -9.90 4.15
C PHE A 289 -4.21 -11.31 4.63
N PHE A 290 -3.57 -11.38 5.79
CA PHE A 290 -3.34 -12.62 6.50
C PHE A 290 -3.30 -12.42 8.01
N LYS A 291 -3.46 -13.52 8.74
CA LYS A 291 -3.22 -13.59 10.18
C LYS A 291 -2.02 -14.49 10.44
N ILE A 292 -1.17 -14.11 11.38
CA ILE A 292 0.00 -14.89 11.81
C ILE A 292 0.09 -14.89 13.32
N VAL A 293 0.55 -16.01 13.92
CA VAL A 293 0.68 -16.13 15.38
C VAL A 293 1.54 -15.00 15.97
N ARG A 294 1.08 -14.44 17.09
CA ARG A 294 1.68 -13.30 17.79
C ARG A 294 2.34 -13.70 19.12
N GLY A 295 3.47 -13.07 19.42
CA GLY A 295 4.23 -13.20 20.67
C GLY A 295 5.34 -14.26 20.61
N VAL A 296 5.56 -14.87 19.44
CA VAL A 296 6.57 -15.92 19.23
C VAL A 296 7.53 -15.58 18.09
N ASN A 297 7.47 -14.36 17.55
CA ASN A 297 8.29 -13.90 16.43
C ASN A 297 8.30 -14.86 15.22
N ASN A 298 7.13 -15.43 14.87
CA ASN A 298 7.03 -16.38 13.76
C ASN A 298 7.37 -15.69 12.43
N LEU A 299 8.15 -16.36 11.59
CA LEU A 299 8.75 -15.79 10.38
C LEU A 299 9.55 -14.49 10.60
N GLY A 300 10.01 -14.24 11.83
CA GLY A 300 10.77 -13.02 12.17
C GLY A 300 9.95 -11.72 12.18
N ILE A 301 8.62 -11.80 12.09
CA ILE A 301 7.74 -10.62 11.90
C ILE A 301 7.84 -9.56 13.01
N GLU A 302 8.34 -9.93 14.20
CA GLU A 302 8.45 -9.04 15.35
C GLU A 302 9.86 -8.45 15.52
N ALA A 303 10.80 -8.78 14.63
CA ALA A 303 12.21 -8.44 14.79
C ALA A 303 12.57 -7.04 14.30
N ASP A 304 11.97 -6.60 13.20
CA ASP A 304 12.35 -5.38 12.48
C ASP A 304 11.11 -4.71 11.90
N CYS A 305 10.57 -3.76 12.66
CA CYS A 305 9.40 -3.00 12.29
C CYS A 305 9.69 -1.50 12.33
N HIS A 306 8.89 -0.75 11.59
CA HIS A 306 9.03 0.68 11.42
C HIS A 306 7.69 1.38 11.51
N TYR A 307 7.71 2.57 12.07
CA TYR A 307 6.57 3.48 12.12
C TYR A 307 6.93 4.81 11.49
N VAL A 308 5.90 5.56 11.13
CA VAL A 308 6.00 6.92 10.63
C VAL A 308 4.93 7.79 11.28
N ILE A 309 5.25 9.05 11.53
CA ILE A 309 4.29 10.09 11.87
C ILE A 309 4.22 11.02 10.64
N PRO A 310 3.15 10.94 9.82
CA PRO A 310 3.02 11.79 8.65
C PRO A 310 2.95 13.28 9.01
N ASP A 311 3.44 14.12 8.10
CA ASP A 311 3.23 15.57 8.11
C ASP A 311 2.39 15.94 6.87
N ILE A 312 1.13 16.29 7.14
CA ILE A 312 0.11 16.69 6.16
C ILE A 312 -0.07 18.21 6.08
N SER A 313 0.79 19.01 6.73
CA SER A 313 0.67 20.48 6.74
C SER A 313 0.74 21.12 5.35
N ASP A 314 1.33 20.43 4.37
CA ASP A 314 1.42 20.88 2.99
C ASP A 314 0.06 20.81 2.26
N GLU A 315 -0.89 19.95 2.69
CA GLU A 315 -2.26 19.95 2.15
C GLU A 315 -3.01 21.24 2.52
N GLU A 316 -2.86 21.72 3.75
CA GLU A 316 -3.48 22.97 4.22
C GLU A 316 -3.04 24.18 3.38
N LEU A 317 -1.87 24.09 2.73
CA LEU A 317 -1.35 25.15 1.86
C LEU A 317 -1.99 25.14 0.47
N VAL A 318 -2.53 24.02 -0.01
CA VAL A 318 -3.26 23.95 -1.28
C VAL A 318 -4.60 24.69 -1.21
N PHE A 319 -5.25 24.64 -0.05
CA PHE A 319 -6.49 25.37 0.20
C PHE A 319 -6.27 26.86 0.53
N SER A 320 -5.00 27.30 0.65
CA SER A 320 -4.63 28.71 0.74
C SER A 320 -4.19 29.21 -0.65
N GLU A 321 -4.61 30.40 -1.06
CA GLU A 321 -4.58 30.92 -2.45
C GLU A 321 -3.20 30.99 -3.16
N THR A 322 -2.10 30.53 -2.54
CA THR A 322 -0.76 30.47 -3.14
C THR A 322 -0.01 29.20 -2.73
N PRO A 323 -0.10 28.10 -3.51
CA PRO A 323 0.75 26.93 -3.28
C PRO A 323 2.22 27.29 -3.52
N ILE A 324 3.08 27.05 -2.51
CA ILE A 324 4.53 27.33 -2.58
C ILE A 324 5.28 26.03 -2.86
N TYR A 325 5.23 25.50 -4.08
CA TYR A 325 6.11 24.38 -4.42
C TYR A 325 6.68 24.52 -5.83
N GLY A 326 7.99 24.71 -5.88
CA GLY A 326 8.79 24.72 -7.09
C GLY A 326 9.69 23.49 -7.14
N GLY A 327 9.53 22.68 -8.17
CA GLY A 327 10.60 21.85 -8.73
C GLY A 327 11.34 22.64 -9.80
N SER A 328 12.66 22.80 -9.64
CA SER A 328 13.52 23.39 -10.68
C SER A 328 13.88 22.35 -11.75
N HIS A 329 14.35 22.80 -12.90
CA HIS A 329 14.80 21.98 -14.05
C HIS A 329 15.87 20.90 -13.74
N TRP A 330 16.34 20.75 -12.49
CA TRP A 330 17.51 19.94 -12.13
C TRP A 330 17.31 18.97 -10.93
N GLY A 331 16.07 18.62 -10.59
CA GLY A 331 15.77 17.60 -9.56
C GLY A 331 14.95 18.10 -8.38
N ILE A 332 14.69 17.19 -7.42
CA ILE A 332 13.89 17.45 -6.21
C ILE A 332 14.76 18.18 -5.19
N VAL A 333 14.32 19.35 -4.72
CA VAL A 333 15.02 20.10 -3.68
C VAL A 333 14.56 19.59 -2.30
N PRO A 334 15.48 19.29 -1.36
CA PRO A 334 15.13 18.96 0.01
C PRO A 334 14.28 20.06 0.65
N PHE A 335 13.40 19.66 1.57
CA PHE A 335 12.66 20.63 2.37
C PHE A 335 13.59 21.44 3.29
N LEU A 336 13.33 22.74 3.41
CA LEU A 336 13.99 23.58 4.41
C LEU A 336 13.34 23.31 5.78
N ALA A 337 14.08 22.68 6.69
CA ALA A 337 13.60 22.27 8.02
C ALA A 337 12.89 23.42 8.78
N ASP A 338 13.34 24.65 8.61
CA ASP A 338 12.86 25.85 9.32
C ASP A 338 11.42 26.26 8.95
N LYS A 339 10.94 25.86 7.76
CA LYS A 339 9.58 26.17 7.29
C LYS A 339 8.55 25.16 7.78
N ALA A 340 8.94 23.89 7.90
CA ALA A 340 8.10 22.80 8.42
C ALA A 340 7.67 23.01 9.88
N ALA A 341 8.51 23.65 10.70
CA ALA A 341 8.23 23.88 12.12
C ALA A 341 7.08 24.86 12.40
N LYS A 342 6.58 25.58 11.38
CA LYS A 342 5.62 26.69 11.57
C LYS A 342 4.15 26.27 11.65
N ARG A 343 3.80 25.02 11.32
CA ARG A 343 2.42 24.49 11.39
C ARG A 343 2.39 23.01 11.83
N PRO A 344 2.58 22.72 13.13
CA PRO A 344 2.64 21.34 13.61
C PRO A 344 1.23 20.72 13.71
N VAL A 345 1.01 19.57 13.07
CA VAL A 345 -0.13 18.68 13.39
C VAL A 345 0.26 17.86 14.64
N PRO A 346 -0.62 17.77 15.66
CA PRO A 346 -0.20 17.36 17.00
C PRO A 346 0.16 15.87 17.16
N SER A 347 -0.52 14.92 16.51
CA SER A 347 -0.23 13.45 16.48
C SER A 347 -1.52 12.67 16.11
N THR A 348 -1.42 11.37 15.81
CA THR A 348 -2.55 10.42 15.70
C THR A 348 -3.12 9.95 17.06
N ASP A 349 -2.45 10.25 18.18
CA ASP A 349 -2.73 9.67 19.51
C ASP A 349 -4.19 9.85 20.02
N ASP A 350 -4.93 10.87 19.55
CA ASP A 350 -6.29 11.19 20.04
C ASP A 350 -7.43 10.40 19.34
N VAL A 351 -7.12 9.62 18.29
CA VAL A 351 -8.12 8.74 17.61
C VAL A 351 -8.27 7.41 18.34
N VAL A 352 -7.33 7.10 19.22
CA VAL A 352 -7.22 5.82 19.90
C VAL A 352 -8.03 5.88 21.19
N PHE A 353 -8.98 4.95 21.34
CA PHE A 353 -9.83 4.79 22.54
C PHE A 353 -10.91 5.85 22.76
N SER A 354 -11.61 6.23 21.70
CA SER A 354 -13.04 6.55 21.84
C SER A 354 -13.76 5.24 22.21
N SER A 355 -14.43 5.17 23.35
CA SER A 355 -15.30 4.04 23.75
C SER A 355 -16.55 3.90 22.86
N VAL A 356 -16.63 4.66 21.77
CA VAL A 356 -17.67 4.59 20.76
C VAL A 356 -17.11 3.78 19.58
N PRO A 357 -17.64 2.58 19.30
CA PRO A 357 -17.35 1.90 18.04
C PRO A 357 -17.69 2.85 16.90
N LEU A 358 -16.72 3.14 16.04
CA LEU A 358 -17.00 3.82 14.77
C LEU A 358 -17.92 2.89 13.99
N GLN A 359 -19.19 3.27 13.91
CA GLN A 359 -20.17 2.56 13.10
C GLN A 359 -19.68 2.61 11.66
N SER A 360 -19.42 1.43 11.08
CA SER A 360 -19.35 1.28 9.64
C SER A 360 -20.71 1.70 9.09
N GLU A 361 -20.76 2.76 8.28
CA GLU A 361 -21.91 2.92 7.38
C GLU A 361 -21.83 1.78 6.36
N GLU A 362 -22.45 0.66 6.70
CA GLU A 362 -22.88 -0.31 5.69
C GLU A 362 -23.86 0.44 4.78
N LEU A 363 -23.58 0.37 3.48
CA LEU A 363 -24.53 0.71 2.43
C LEU A 363 -25.84 -0.03 2.76
N PRO A 364 -27.01 0.64 2.79
CA PRO A 364 -28.24 -0.03 3.12
C PRO A 364 -28.46 -1.17 2.13
N ASP A 365 -28.53 -2.38 2.66
CA ASP A 365 -29.09 -3.52 1.95
C ASP A 365 -30.48 -3.13 1.46
N ALA A 366 -30.78 -3.46 0.22
CA ALA A 366 -32.11 -3.28 -0.35
C ALA A 366 -33.10 -4.09 0.50
N GLU A 367 -33.86 -3.41 1.37
CA GLU A 367 -34.93 -4.03 2.12
C GLU A 367 -36.06 -4.43 1.18
N ASP A 368 -36.42 -5.70 1.34
CA ASP A 368 -37.52 -6.42 0.77
C ASP A 368 -38.84 -5.82 1.28
N ASP A 369 -39.63 -5.24 0.37
CA ASP A 369 -40.98 -4.74 0.65
C ASP A 369 -41.88 -5.93 1.06
N SER A 370 -42.13 -6.06 2.37
CA SER A 370 -43.32 -6.76 2.85
C SER A 370 -44.05 -5.92 3.89
N ASP A 371 -45.18 -5.36 3.44
CA ASP A 371 -46.27 -4.81 4.22
C ASP A 371 -46.63 -5.70 5.41
N ASP A 372 -46.66 -5.15 6.62
CA ASP A 372 -47.80 -5.36 7.51
C ASP A 372 -48.06 -4.17 8.43
N SER A 373 -49.32 -3.81 8.51
CA SER A 373 -49.93 -2.68 9.18
C SER A 373 -50.27 -2.97 10.64
N SER A 374 -50.05 -2.02 11.56
CA SER A 374 -51.08 -1.54 12.52
C SER A 374 -50.53 -0.58 13.61
N ASP A 375 -51.12 0.62 13.59
CA ASP A 375 -51.66 1.44 14.70
C ASP A 375 -50.80 1.95 15.87
N GLU A 376 -50.59 3.27 15.81
CA GLU A 376 -50.77 4.34 16.81
C GLU A 376 -50.52 4.10 18.32
N ALA A 377 -49.62 4.91 18.90
CA ALA A 377 -49.98 5.90 19.94
C ALA A 377 -48.84 6.91 20.20
N ALA A 378 -49.26 8.14 20.55
CA ALA A 378 -48.54 9.40 20.44
C ALA A 378 -47.73 9.86 21.68
N THR A 379 -47.20 11.09 21.56
CA THR A 379 -46.66 12.06 22.56
C THR A 379 -45.12 12.09 22.67
N THR A 380 -44.38 13.20 22.62
CA THR A 380 -44.67 14.65 22.63
C THR A 380 -43.42 15.45 22.20
N ASP A 381 -43.64 16.53 21.46
CA ASP A 381 -42.91 17.81 21.32
C ASP A 381 -41.45 17.98 21.78
N ASN A 382 -40.59 18.40 20.84
CA ASN A 382 -39.96 19.73 20.86
C ASN A 382 -39.15 19.98 19.56
N ALA A 383 -39.76 20.69 18.60
CA ALA A 383 -39.10 21.18 17.40
C ALA A 383 -38.80 22.68 17.52
N VAL A 384 -37.52 23.05 17.41
CA VAL A 384 -37.09 24.44 17.17
C VAL A 384 -36.79 24.60 15.68
N ILE A 385 -37.48 25.58 15.10
CA ILE A 385 -37.59 25.92 13.69
C ILE A 385 -36.33 26.64 13.18
N PHE A 386 -35.75 26.17 12.07
CA PHE A 386 -34.97 27.02 11.16
C PHE A 386 -35.70 27.16 9.82
N ARG A 387 -36.05 28.41 9.47
CA ARG A 387 -36.74 28.80 8.24
C ARG A 387 -35.76 28.84 7.06
N LEU A 388 -36.12 28.19 5.95
CA LEU A 388 -35.60 28.48 4.60
C LEU A 388 -36.61 29.36 3.84
N PRO A 389 -36.19 30.32 2.98
CA PRO A 389 -37.12 31.14 2.21
C PRO A 389 -37.64 30.40 0.97
N GLN A 390 -38.90 30.66 0.66
CA GLN A 390 -39.66 30.15 -0.49
C GLN A 390 -39.14 30.60 -1.85
N ALA A 391 -39.31 29.69 -2.81
CA ALA A 391 -39.23 29.88 -4.24
C ALA A 391 -40.28 30.86 -4.80
N THR A 392 -39.90 31.63 -5.82
CA THR A 392 -40.81 32.33 -6.72
C THR A 392 -41.15 31.46 -7.94
N ARG A 393 -42.45 31.20 -8.13
CA ARG A 393 -43.04 30.59 -9.34
C ARG A 393 -42.99 31.54 -10.53
N SER A 394 -42.78 30.96 -11.73
CA SER A 394 -43.24 31.50 -13.01
C SER A 394 -43.87 30.36 -13.82
N HIS A 395 -44.99 30.66 -14.50
CA HIS A 395 -45.91 29.74 -15.16
C HIS A 395 -45.72 29.66 -16.69
N SER A 396 -46.34 28.63 -17.27
CA SER A 396 -46.70 28.37 -18.68
C SER A 396 -45.67 27.55 -19.48
N ALA A 397 -46.01 26.56 -20.33
CA ALA A 397 -47.25 25.92 -20.78
C ALA A 397 -46.85 24.48 -21.18
N GLY A 398 -47.56 23.40 -20.81
CA GLY A 398 -48.73 22.92 -21.53
C GLY A 398 -48.37 22.09 -22.78
N LEU A 399 -48.05 20.79 -22.63
CA LEU A 399 -48.24 19.79 -23.69
C LEU A 399 -48.44 18.38 -23.12
N SER A 400 -49.37 17.67 -23.74
CA SER A 400 -50.19 16.57 -23.21
C SER A 400 -49.47 15.22 -23.13
N ILE A 401 -49.72 14.52 -22.01
CA ILE A 401 -49.49 13.10 -21.79
C ILE A 401 -50.51 12.33 -22.62
N ALA A 402 -50.13 11.82 -23.80
CA ALA A 402 -50.84 10.76 -24.54
C ALA A 402 -50.09 10.37 -25.84
N ALA A 403 -48.84 9.93 -25.74
CA ALA A 403 -48.17 9.14 -26.80
C ALA A 403 -46.85 8.59 -26.25
N LEU A 404 -46.66 7.26 -26.34
CA LEU A 404 -45.50 6.43 -25.97
C LEU A 404 -45.69 5.41 -24.83
N PHE A 405 -46.94 5.01 -24.57
CA PHE A 405 -47.26 3.75 -23.89
C PHE A 405 -47.56 2.60 -24.88
N VAL A 406 -46.77 2.45 -25.94
CA VAL A 406 -46.71 1.23 -26.78
C VAL A 406 -45.36 1.17 -27.47
N ALA A 407 -44.34 0.64 -26.79
CA ALA A 407 -43.13 0.02 -27.34
C ALA A 407 -42.07 -0.03 -26.23
N PHE A 408 -42.01 -1.12 -25.46
CA PHE A 408 -40.78 -1.70 -24.88
C PHE A 408 -41.06 -2.92 -23.97
N THR A 409 -42.13 -3.69 -24.24
CA THR A 409 -42.40 -4.99 -23.60
C THR A 409 -42.12 -6.17 -24.52
N SER A 410 -41.00 -6.14 -25.26
CA SER A 410 -40.58 -7.25 -26.12
C SER A 410 -39.07 -7.32 -26.38
N PHE A 411 -38.24 -6.96 -25.39
CA PHE A 411 -36.78 -7.15 -25.46
C PHE A 411 -36.15 -7.50 -24.10
N GLY A 412 -36.87 -8.27 -23.27
CA GLY A 412 -36.43 -8.67 -21.92
C GLY A 412 -36.41 -10.18 -21.64
N ALA A 413 -36.61 -11.03 -22.66
CA ALA A 413 -36.78 -12.48 -22.46
C ALA A 413 -35.88 -13.37 -23.34
N ALA A 414 -34.74 -12.87 -23.82
CA ALA A 414 -33.83 -13.64 -24.68
C ALA A 414 -32.33 -13.58 -24.29
N ILE A 415 -31.99 -13.06 -23.11
CA ILE A 415 -30.62 -13.09 -22.57
C ILE A 415 -30.65 -13.64 -21.14
N GLY A 416 -31.19 -14.85 -21.00
CA GLY A 416 -31.28 -15.57 -19.72
C GLY A 416 -30.93 -17.05 -19.81
N PHE A 417 -30.45 -17.54 -20.95
CA PHE A 417 -30.28 -18.99 -21.18
C PHE A 417 -28.99 -19.43 -21.89
N VAL A 418 -27.94 -18.59 -21.95
CA VAL A 418 -26.65 -18.98 -22.59
C VAL A 418 -25.41 -18.80 -21.68
N VAL A 419 -25.53 -18.28 -20.45
CA VAL A 419 -24.35 -18.07 -19.56
C VAL A 419 -24.30 -19.05 -18.37
N ALA A 420 -24.89 -20.25 -18.53
CA ALA A 420 -24.76 -21.33 -17.55
C ALA A 420 -24.34 -22.63 -18.24
N ARG A 421 -23.19 -22.62 -18.92
CA ARG A 421 -22.42 -23.82 -19.31
C ARG A 421 -21.07 -23.46 -19.94
N PHE A 422 -20.16 -22.90 -19.14
CA PHE A 422 -18.74 -23.14 -19.37
C PHE A 422 -18.16 -23.81 -18.13
N SER A 423 -18.02 -25.12 -18.30
CA SER A 423 -17.37 -26.02 -17.37
C SER A 423 -15.92 -25.59 -17.17
N ARG A 424 -15.54 -25.62 -15.90
CA ARG A 424 -14.23 -25.47 -15.30
C ARG A 424 -13.30 -26.60 -15.78
N GLU A 425 -12.80 -26.52 -17.02
CA GLU A 425 -11.71 -27.35 -17.56
C GLU A 425 -11.42 -26.91 -19.02
N THR A 426 -10.53 -25.93 -19.24
CA THR A 426 -9.72 -25.68 -20.47
C THR A 426 -9.21 -24.24 -20.53
N THR A 427 -8.24 -23.86 -19.69
CA THR A 427 -7.38 -22.69 -19.97
C THR A 427 -5.99 -22.85 -19.34
N TYR A 428 -5.35 -23.98 -19.61
CA TYR A 428 -3.91 -24.15 -19.43
C TYR A 428 -3.33 -24.78 -20.70
N SER A 429 -2.98 -23.92 -21.65
CA SER A 429 -2.08 -24.25 -22.77
C SER A 429 -1.79 -22.95 -23.52
N ARG A 430 -0.50 -22.65 -23.66
CA ARG A 430 0.14 -21.54 -24.42
C ARG A 430 0.68 -20.38 -23.57
N ILE A 431 1.81 -20.64 -22.92
CA ILE A 431 2.98 -19.76 -23.01
C ILE A 431 4.19 -20.70 -23.22
N ASN A 432 4.74 -20.67 -24.43
CA ASN A 432 6.07 -21.17 -24.77
C ASN A 432 6.95 -19.94 -24.98
#